data_AF-A0AAP0X3L4-F1
#
_entry.id   AF-A0AAP0X3L4-F1
#
_cell.length_a   1.000
_cell.length_b   1.000
_cell.length_c   1.000
_cell.angle_alpha   90.00
_cell.angle_beta   90.00
_cell.angle_gamma   90.00
#
_symmetry.space_group_name_H-M   'P 1'
#
loop_
_entity.id
_entity.type
_entity.pdbx_description
1 polymer ?
#
loop_
_entity_poly.entity_id
_entity_poly.type
_entity_poly.pdbx_seq_one_letter_code
_entity_poly.pdbx_strand_id
1 'polypeptide(L)'
;MIEPGMTEEGIEVRALESLGLGFDLTCDFRLKYAKGESGRLVVVDDTNKRDIVIPGGLTIRGVPEDIRCDKGDRIRFKSDVLDFNQMSELLNQKSSVQGKVPSGYLNAMFDLSGAWTNDAADTKYLAFDGYFISLYNLHLTTSPLVLQDKVKKAVPSHWNPASLSRFIQKYGTHIIVGMAVGGQDLICVRQRPSSAIPPAELRGHLEDLGDSVFSDQSPSLLQRKTRDGKQKVPEVFGRILQSNTMQLTSITETSSKDGLTITWSKRGGDVFLLSHSKWLQTVPAKPEAILFKFVPITSLLTGISGSGYLSHAINLYLRYKPAPEDLQYFLEFQVPTQWAPMFNELPLGHQRKRPSCPSLQFSFMGPKIHISSTQVSSIQKPVIGLRLYLEGKKCNRLAIHVQHLSSLPNIISFSSANSTTCRPCQWQGSDEYELSHQFLEPIKWKRYSNVCTSVVKHDPNWLRGESSGVFIVTGAQLLSKGKWPKTVLHLRLLFTHLPNCTIRKTEWAVAPEATRKSNFFMNLSSTFTFTQRTITGPPKQLPTVLNSGVYPDGPPVRVSSAKLLKYVDTAEVVRGPQDAPGHWLVTAAKLVNEGGKIGLHVKFALLDYSQEL
;
A
#
# COMPACT_ATOMS: atom_id res chain seq x y z
N MET A 1 -6.24 23.58 27.52
CA MET A 1 -7.42 23.93 28.34
C MET A 1 -8.64 23.62 27.52
N ILE A 2 -9.38 22.59 27.92
CA ILE A 2 -10.63 22.18 27.28
C ILE A 2 -11.74 22.95 27.99
N GLU A 3 -12.58 23.67 27.25
CA GLU A 3 -13.75 24.36 27.80
C GLU A 3 -14.69 23.35 28.48
N PRO A 4 -15.19 23.62 29.71
CA PRO A 4 -16.11 22.74 30.40
C PRO A 4 -17.55 23.12 30.01
N GLY A 5 -18.29 22.23 29.35
CA GLY A 5 -19.74 22.46 29.19
C GLY A 5 -20.49 21.84 28.02
N MET A 6 -19.96 20.87 27.27
CA MET A 6 -20.80 20.07 26.37
C MET A 6 -21.22 18.79 27.06
N THR A 7 -22.49 18.73 27.47
CA THR A 7 -23.18 17.47 27.76
C THR A 7 -22.98 16.53 26.58
N GLU A 8 -22.42 15.34 26.81
CA GLU A 8 -22.15 14.37 25.76
C GLU A 8 -23.48 14.00 25.09
N GLU A 9 -23.68 14.47 23.85
CA GLU A 9 -24.92 14.23 23.10
C GLU A 9 -25.16 12.72 22.95
N GLY A 10 -26.42 12.32 23.16
CA GLY A 10 -26.84 10.94 23.04
C GLY A 10 -26.46 10.34 21.69
N ILE A 11 -26.12 9.05 21.69
CA ILE A 11 -25.67 8.34 20.49
C ILE A 11 -26.70 8.41 19.36
N GLU A 12 -27.98 8.46 19.69
CA GLU A 12 -29.09 8.62 18.77
C GLU A 12 -29.02 9.93 17.98
N VAL A 13 -28.65 11.04 18.63
CA VAL A 13 -28.52 12.35 17.99
C VAL A 13 -27.28 12.34 17.10
N ARG A 14 -26.15 11.88 17.63
CA ARG A 14 -24.89 11.78 16.87
C ARG A 14 -25.03 10.88 15.65
N ALA A 15 -25.72 9.75 15.77
CA ALA A 15 -26.01 8.83 14.67
C ALA A 15 -26.90 9.49 13.61
N LEU A 16 -27.95 10.20 14.03
CA LEU A 16 -28.85 10.93 13.14
C LEU A 16 -28.12 12.03 12.35
N GLU A 17 -27.32 12.83 13.04
CA GLU A 17 -26.55 13.92 12.43
C GLU A 17 -25.46 13.40 11.48
N SER A 18 -24.96 12.20 11.74
CA SER A 18 -23.96 11.55 10.91
C SER A 18 -24.49 11.06 9.56
N LEU A 19 -25.80 10.88 9.41
CA LEU A 19 -26.38 10.54 8.10
C LEU A 19 -26.18 11.68 7.11
N GLY A 20 -25.67 11.33 5.92
CA GLY A 20 -25.33 12.28 4.87
C GLY A 20 -23.97 12.96 5.03
N LEU A 21 -23.20 12.64 6.08
CA LEU A 21 -21.83 13.11 6.23
C LEU A 21 -20.86 12.33 5.33
N GLY A 22 -19.73 12.98 5.05
CA GLY A 22 -18.57 12.35 4.43
C GLY A 22 -17.89 11.35 5.35
N PHE A 23 -17.26 10.33 4.78
CA PHE A 23 -16.54 9.30 5.50
C PHE A 23 -15.34 8.82 4.70
N ASP A 24 -14.25 8.54 5.40
CA ASP A 24 -13.08 7.91 4.80
C ASP A 24 -13.13 6.40 5.02
N LEU A 25 -13.37 5.66 3.94
CA LEU A 25 -13.45 4.19 3.97
C LEU A 25 -12.16 3.51 4.44
N THR A 26 -11.01 4.20 4.45
CA THR A 26 -9.77 3.66 5.00
C THR A 26 -9.74 3.61 6.53
N CYS A 27 -10.62 4.36 7.21
CA CYS A 27 -10.77 4.39 8.66
C CYS A 27 -11.67 3.25 9.20
N ASP A 28 -11.50 2.91 10.48
CA ASP A 28 -12.45 2.01 11.16
C ASP A 28 -13.85 2.63 11.17
N PHE A 29 -14.88 1.81 10.97
CA PHE A 29 -16.27 2.27 10.89
C PHE A 29 -16.78 2.62 12.29
N ARG A 30 -16.55 3.88 12.68
CA ARG A 30 -17.04 4.50 13.93
C ARG A 30 -17.44 5.94 13.66
N LEU A 31 -18.42 6.44 14.42
CA LEU A 31 -18.96 7.80 14.23
C LEU A 31 -17.89 8.89 14.39
N LYS A 32 -16.87 8.67 15.22
CA LYS A 32 -15.76 9.62 15.40
C LYS A 32 -14.96 9.93 14.12
N TYR A 33 -15.06 9.08 13.10
CA TYR A 33 -14.41 9.29 11.80
C TYR A 33 -15.33 9.92 10.75
N ALA A 34 -16.59 10.20 11.10
CA ALA A 34 -17.51 10.94 10.23
C ALA A 34 -17.07 12.40 10.09
N LYS A 35 -17.08 12.92 8.86
CA LYS A 35 -16.60 14.25 8.51
C LYS A 35 -17.71 15.30 8.74
N GLY A 36 -17.88 15.70 10.00
CA GLY A 36 -18.92 16.63 10.45
C GLY A 36 -18.62 18.12 10.21
N GLU A 37 -17.35 18.52 10.09
CA GLU A 37 -16.94 19.94 10.01
C GLU A 37 -17.56 20.71 8.83
N SER A 38 -17.85 20.00 7.73
CA SER A 38 -18.46 20.60 6.54
C SER A 38 -19.99 20.49 6.52
N GLY A 39 -20.60 19.93 7.57
CA GLY A 39 -22.00 19.52 7.60
C GLY A 39 -22.32 18.40 6.60
N ARG A 40 -23.61 18.10 6.42
CA ARG A 40 -24.09 17.11 5.45
C ARG A 40 -23.63 17.45 4.03
N LEU A 41 -23.30 16.42 3.27
CA LEU A 41 -22.87 16.50 1.87
C LEU A 41 -24.05 16.35 0.91
N VAL A 42 -25.12 15.71 1.37
CA VAL A 42 -26.37 15.53 0.62
C VAL A 42 -27.40 16.57 1.05
N VAL A 43 -28.31 16.89 0.13
CA VAL A 43 -29.49 17.70 0.40
C VAL A 43 -30.50 16.82 1.14
N VAL A 44 -31.00 17.34 2.27
CA VAL A 44 -32.02 16.71 3.11
C VAL A 44 -33.07 17.78 3.37
N ASP A 45 -34.34 17.40 3.40
CA ASP A 45 -35.43 18.31 3.73
C ASP A 45 -35.43 18.65 5.23
N ASP A 46 -34.75 19.74 5.58
CA ASP A 46 -34.74 20.29 6.94
C ASP A 46 -36.00 21.14 7.24
N THR A 47 -36.95 21.30 6.33
CA THR A 47 -38.20 22.03 6.58
C THR A 47 -39.28 21.14 7.19
N ASN A 48 -39.44 19.93 6.66
CA ASN A 48 -40.41 18.95 7.16
C ASN A 48 -39.73 18.02 8.16
N LYS A 49 -39.97 18.26 9.44
CA LYS A 49 -39.41 17.49 10.55
C LYS A 49 -40.51 16.79 11.33
N ARG A 50 -40.22 15.56 11.77
CA ARG A 50 -41.10 14.75 12.62
C ARG A 50 -40.33 14.16 13.79
N ASP A 51 -41.04 13.79 14.83
CA ASP A 51 -40.47 13.04 15.94
C ASP A 51 -40.54 11.54 15.64
N ILE A 52 -39.46 10.81 15.92
CA ILE A 52 -39.36 9.37 15.71
C ILE A 52 -39.14 8.68 17.05
N VAL A 53 -39.98 7.70 17.36
CA VAL A 53 -39.81 6.84 18.54
C VAL A 53 -38.94 5.64 18.17
N ILE A 54 -37.80 5.51 18.84
CA ILE A 54 -36.89 4.38 18.68
C ILE A 54 -37.39 3.19 19.51
N PRO A 55 -37.18 1.94 19.04
CA PRO A 55 -37.23 0.76 19.89
C PRO A 55 -36.49 0.96 21.23
N GLY A 56 -37.22 0.93 22.35
CA GLY A 56 -36.71 1.27 23.68
C GLY A 56 -37.41 2.47 24.34
N GLY A 57 -38.29 3.17 23.61
CA GLY A 57 -39.16 4.23 24.15
C GLY A 57 -38.52 5.63 24.12
N LEU A 58 -37.31 5.76 23.59
CA LEU A 58 -36.65 7.05 23.40
C LEU A 58 -37.19 7.73 22.13
N THR A 59 -37.51 9.02 22.22
CA THR A 59 -37.98 9.81 21.08
C THR A 59 -36.88 10.75 20.60
N ILE A 60 -36.47 10.61 19.34
CA ILE A 60 -35.62 11.59 18.67
C ILE A 60 -36.53 12.68 18.10
N ARG A 61 -36.29 13.92 18.50
CA ARG A 61 -37.09 15.05 18.03
C ARG A 61 -36.52 15.68 16.77
N GLY A 62 -37.40 16.23 15.93
CA GLY A 62 -36.98 17.07 14.81
C GLY A 62 -36.21 16.33 13.71
N VAL A 63 -36.57 15.08 13.43
CA VAL A 63 -35.95 14.25 12.40
C VAL A 63 -36.49 14.64 11.02
N PRO A 64 -35.64 14.95 10.03
CA PRO A 64 -36.06 15.14 8.64
C PRO A 64 -36.86 13.94 8.11
N GLU A 65 -37.90 14.19 7.30
CA GLU A 65 -38.74 13.12 6.74
C GLU A 65 -37.98 12.10 5.88
N ASP A 66 -36.90 12.56 5.25
CA ASP A 66 -35.94 11.80 4.46
C ASP A 66 -35.23 10.69 5.26
N ILE A 67 -35.21 10.79 6.59
CA ILE A 67 -34.59 9.80 7.46
C ILE A 67 -35.67 8.88 8.03
N ARG A 68 -35.43 7.57 7.90
CA ARG A 68 -36.26 6.54 8.51
C ARG A 68 -35.48 5.76 9.55
N CYS A 69 -36.22 5.31 10.56
CA CYS A 69 -35.74 4.43 11.62
C CYS A 69 -36.51 3.11 11.50
N ASP A 70 -35.80 2.05 11.14
CA ASP A 70 -36.35 0.70 11.11
C ASP A 70 -36.00 -0.03 12.40
N LYS A 71 -36.80 -1.06 12.70
CA LYS A 71 -36.51 -1.97 13.79
C LYS A 71 -35.17 -2.68 13.55
N GLY A 72 -34.38 -2.81 14.62
CA GLY A 72 -33.15 -3.58 14.60
C GLY A 72 -33.38 -5.10 14.61
N ASP A 73 -32.30 -5.82 14.38
CA ASP A 73 -32.20 -7.27 14.36
C ASP A 73 -31.10 -7.77 15.29
N ARG A 74 -31.24 -9.01 15.76
CA ARG A 74 -30.26 -9.66 16.63
C ARG A 74 -29.80 -10.94 15.94
N ILE A 75 -28.61 -10.92 15.37
CA ILE A 75 -28.12 -11.99 14.50
C ILE A 75 -26.76 -12.45 14.99
N ARG A 76 -26.61 -13.75 15.22
CA ARG A 76 -25.29 -14.40 15.26
C ARG A 76 -24.90 -14.74 13.84
N PHE A 77 -23.72 -14.30 13.42
CA PHE A 77 -23.21 -14.57 12.09
C PHE A 77 -21.88 -15.31 12.20
N LYS A 78 -21.83 -16.49 11.59
CA LYS A 78 -20.64 -17.32 11.46
C LYS A 78 -20.16 -17.23 10.02
N SER A 79 -18.94 -16.75 9.80
CA SER A 79 -18.37 -16.72 8.45
C SER A 79 -17.81 -18.10 8.07
N ASP A 80 -17.73 -18.36 6.77
CA ASP A 80 -16.84 -19.41 6.27
C ASP A 80 -15.36 -19.00 6.45
N VAL A 81 -14.46 -19.95 6.22
CA VAL A 81 -13.01 -19.72 6.18
C VAL A 81 -12.65 -19.26 4.78
N LEU A 82 -12.31 -17.98 4.64
CA LEU A 82 -12.17 -17.31 3.35
C LEU A 82 -10.75 -16.78 3.15
N ASP A 83 -10.34 -16.66 1.88
CA ASP A 83 -9.12 -15.94 1.52
C ASP A 83 -9.27 -14.44 1.81
N PHE A 84 -8.15 -13.73 1.93
CA PHE A 84 -8.12 -12.29 2.21
C PHE A 84 -9.07 -11.47 1.33
N ASN A 85 -9.02 -11.68 0.01
CA ASN A 85 -9.84 -10.92 -0.95
C ASN A 85 -11.33 -11.25 -0.84
N GLN A 86 -11.68 -12.49 -0.54
CA GLN A 86 -13.07 -12.94 -0.39
C GLN A 86 -13.67 -12.38 0.90
N MET A 87 -12.91 -12.38 2.00
CA MET A 87 -13.35 -11.77 3.27
C MET A 87 -13.51 -10.25 3.13
N SER A 88 -12.57 -9.59 2.45
CA SER A 88 -12.67 -8.15 2.12
C SER A 88 -13.96 -7.84 1.35
N GLU A 89 -14.26 -8.63 0.31
CA GLU A 89 -15.47 -8.47 -0.50
C GLU A 89 -16.75 -8.72 0.33
N LEU A 90 -16.77 -9.74 1.20
CA LEU A 90 -17.90 -10.04 2.09
C LEU A 90 -18.23 -8.85 3.01
N LEU A 91 -17.22 -8.27 3.67
CA LEU A 91 -17.43 -7.14 4.58
C LEU A 91 -17.81 -5.87 3.83
N ASN A 92 -17.21 -5.60 2.67
CA ASN A 92 -17.57 -4.46 1.84
C ASN A 92 -19.03 -4.54 1.36
N GLN A 93 -19.48 -5.73 0.93
CA GLN A 93 -20.87 -5.96 0.52
C GLN A 93 -21.86 -5.68 1.66
N LYS A 94 -21.54 -6.09 2.90
CA LYS A 94 -22.37 -5.76 4.08
C LYS A 94 -22.54 -4.24 4.27
N SER A 95 -21.55 -3.47 3.85
CA SER A 95 -21.56 -1.99 3.88
C SER A 95 -22.03 -1.32 2.60
N SER A 96 -22.62 -2.07 1.66
CA SER A 96 -23.06 -1.56 0.34
C SER A 96 -21.93 -0.98 -0.51
N VAL A 97 -20.69 -1.39 -0.25
CA VAL A 97 -19.50 -1.02 -1.02
C VAL A 97 -19.15 -2.15 -1.97
N GLN A 98 -18.84 -1.81 -3.22
CA GLN A 98 -18.43 -2.77 -4.23
C GLN A 98 -16.91 -2.92 -4.29
N GLY A 99 -16.44 -4.12 -4.64
CA GLY A 99 -15.03 -4.40 -4.90
C GLY A 99 -14.28 -5.05 -3.74
N LYS A 100 -12.99 -5.31 -4.01
CA LYS A 100 -12.12 -6.15 -3.17
C LYS A 100 -11.11 -5.37 -2.33
N VAL A 101 -11.08 -4.05 -2.49
CA VAL A 101 -10.16 -3.18 -1.75
C VAL A 101 -10.56 -3.21 -0.27
N PRO A 102 -9.67 -3.60 0.64
CA PRO A 102 -10.03 -3.76 2.04
C PRO A 102 -10.35 -2.43 2.70
N SER A 103 -11.50 -2.37 3.37
CA SER A 103 -11.91 -1.22 4.18
C SER A 103 -11.10 -1.09 5.46
N GLY A 104 -11.18 0.06 6.12
CA GLY A 104 -10.62 0.26 7.45
C GLY A 104 -11.27 -0.63 8.51
N TYR A 105 -12.56 -0.97 8.34
CA TYR A 105 -13.25 -1.92 9.19
C TYR A 105 -12.63 -3.31 9.15
N LEU A 106 -12.29 -3.84 7.97
CA LEU A 106 -11.56 -5.12 7.86
C LEU A 106 -10.23 -5.05 8.63
N ASN A 107 -9.48 -3.96 8.49
CA ASN A 107 -8.18 -3.82 9.15
C ASN A 107 -8.33 -3.78 10.68
N ALA A 108 -9.32 -3.04 11.19
CA ALA A 108 -9.61 -2.98 12.61
C ALA A 108 -10.16 -4.31 13.17
N MET A 109 -10.91 -5.07 12.38
CA MET A 109 -11.50 -6.34 12.78
C MET A 109 -10.47 -7.46 12.93
N PHE A 110 -9.46 -7.51 12.05
CA PHE A 110 -8.44 -8.57 12.01
C PHE A 110 -7.04 -8.13 12.44
N ASP A 111 -6.91 -6.91 12.99
CA ASP A 111 -5.63 -6.33 13.43
C ASP A 111 -4.57 -6.34 12.29
N LEU A 112 -4.96 -5.76 11.16
CA LEU A 112 -4.13 -5.64 9.95
C LEU A 112 -3.43 -4.27 9.91
N SER A 113 -2.27 -4.22 9.27
CA SER A 113 -1.45 -3.00 9.20
C SER A 113 -2.06 -1.90 8.32
N GLY A 114 -2.89 -2.27 7.34
CA GLY A 114 -3.44 -1.36 6.33
C GLY A 114 -2.62 -1.35 5.03
N ALA A 115 -1.37 -1.84 5.05
CA ALA A 115 -0.57 -2.12 3.87
C ALA A 115 -1.03 -3.44 3.23
N TRP A 116 -2.20 -3.37 2.57
CA TRP A 116 -2.98 -4.57 2.26
C TRP A 116 -2.28 -5.59 1.36
N THR A 117 -1.31 -5.20 0.53
CA THR A 117 -0.52 -6.14 -0.27
C THR A 117 0.34 -7.05 0.61
N ASN A 118 0.92 -6.48 1.67
CA ASN A 118 1.71 -7.21 2.65
C ASN A 118 0.79 -8.04 3.56
N ASP A 119 -0.32 -7.44 4.01
CA ASP A 119 -1.31 -8.13 4.84
C ASP A 119 -1.91 -9.35 4.10
N ALA A 120 -2.22 -9.20 2.80
CA ALA A 120 -2.71 -10.29 1.96
C ALA A 120 -1.64 -11.37 1.71
N ALA A 121 -0.35 -11.01 1.68
CA ALA A 121 0.74 -11.97 1.55
C ALA A 121 1.02 -12.73 2.85
N ASP A 122 0.87 -12.09 4.02
CA ASP A 122 1.02 -12.72 5.34
C ASP A 122 -0.23 -13.49 5.80
N THR A 123 -1.35 -13.37 5.07
CA THR A 123 -2.62 -14.00 5.43
C THR A 123 -2.98 -15.14 4.47
N LYS A 124 -3.19 -16.33 5.01
CA LYS A 124 -3.71 -17.49 4.29
C LYS A 124 -5.23 -17.48 4.27
N TYR A 125 -5.84 -17.48 5.45
CA TYR A 125 -7.29 -17.50 5.62
C TYR A 125 -7.74 -16.59 6.77
N LEU A 126 -8.97 -16.09 6.66
CA LEU A 126 -9.67 -15.28 7.64
C LEU A 126 -11.04 -15.89 7.95
N ALA A 127 -11.45 -15.86 9.21
CA ALA A 127 -12.78 -16.26 9.64
C ALA A 127 -13.23 -15.49 10.89
N PHE A 128 -14.53 -15.35 11.10
CA PHE A 128 -15.07 -14.76 12.32
C PHE A 128 -16.42 -15.39 12.73
N ASP A 129 -16.69 -15.36 14.03
CA ASP A 129 -18.00 -15.68 14.64
C ASP A 129 -18.35 -14.53 15.59
N GLY A 130 -19.56 -13.98 15.46
CA GLY A 130 -19.99 -12.94 16.37
C GLY A 130 -21.46 -12.60 16.32
N TYR A 131 -21.89 -11.91 17.38
CA TYR A 131 -23.21 -11.35 17.51
C TYR A 131 -23.22 -9.90 17.04
N PHE A 132 -24.16 -9.59 16.17
CA PHE A 132 -24.52 -8.23 15.75
C PHE A 132 -25.92 -7.94 16.28
N ILE A 133 -26.01 -7.03 17.23
CA ILE A 133 -27.24 -6.66 17.91
C ILE A 133 -27.56 -5.24 17.47
N SER A 134 -28.35 -5.09 16.43
CA SER A 134 -28.95 -3.81 16.08
C SER A 134 -30.19 -3.60 16.94
N LEU A 135 -30.25 -2.48 17.65
CA LEU A 135 -31.47 -2.05 18.35
C LEU A 135 -32.41 -1.36 17.37
N TYR A 136 -31.83 -0.55 16.48
CA TYR A 136 -32.52 0.18 15.42
C TYR A 136 -31.57 0.52 14.28
N ASN A 137 -32.13 0.70 13.09
CA ASN A 137 -31.40 1.02 11.88
C ASN A 137 -31.86 2.38 11.35
N LEU A 138 -30.93 3.32 11.23
CA LEU A 138 -31.19 4.63 10.62
C LEU A 138 -30.73 4.60 9.17
N HIS A 139 -31.54 5.11 8.24
CA HIS A 139 -31.14 5.22 6.84
C HIS A 139 -31.81 6.40 6.13
N LEU A 140 -31.12 6.92 5.11
CA LEU A 140 -31.65 7.91 4.18
C LEU A 140 -32.55 7.22 3.15
N THR A 141 -33.73 7.81 2.92
CA THR A 141 -34.71 7.35 1.93
C THR A 141 -34.81 8.21 0.69
N THR A 142 -34.10 9.33 0.67
CA THR A 142 -34.04 10.23 -0.48
C THR A 142 -33.47 9.51 -1.70
N SER A 143 -34.29 9.36 -2.74
CA SER A 143 -33.88 8.80 -4.03
C SER A 143 -34.40 9.69 -5.18
N PRO A 144 -33.52 10.29 -6.01
CA PRO A 144 -32.07 10.19 -5.99
C PRO A 144 -31.42 11.01 -4.86
N LEU A 145 -30.27 10.54 -4.35
CA LEU A 145 -29.44 11.34 -3.45
C LEU A 145 -28.80 12.49 -4.25
N VAL A 146 -28.98 13.73 -3.80
CA VAL A 146 -28.44 14.92 -4.46
C VAL A 146 -27.35 15.54 -3.59
N LEU A 147 -26.15 15.72 -4.14
CA LEU A 147 -25.07 16.45 -3.46
C LEU A 147 -25.39 17.95 -3.34
N GLN A 148 -25.00 18.56 -2.22
CA GLN A 148 -25.06 19.99 -2.05
C GLN A 148 -24.15 20.71 -3.05
N ASP A 149 -24.58 21.88 -3.54
CA ASP A 149 -23.84 22.62 -4.57
C ASP A 149 -22.46 23.09 -4.10
N LYS A 150 -22.27 23.30 -2.79
CA LYS A 150 -20.96 23.59 -2.19
C LYS A 150 -19.94 22.47 -2.47
N VAL A 151 -20.38 21.21 -2.44
CA VAL A 151 -19.52 20.04 -2.66
C VAL A 151 -19.23 19.90 -4.16
N LYS A 152 -20.25 20.10 -5.01
CA LYS A 152 -20.09 20.07 -6.48
C LYS A 152 -19.08 21.12 -6.95
N LYS A 153 -19.16 22.35 -6.41
CA LYS A 153 -18.23 23.44 -6.73
C LYS A 153 -16.81 23.21 -6.21
N ALA A 154 -16.64 22.37 -5.19
CA ALA A 154 -15.32 22.04 -4.63
C ALA A 154 -14.56 21.00 -5.47
N VAL A 155 -15.19 20.36 -6.45
CA VAL A 155 -14.54 19.38 -7.32
C VAL A 155 -13.53 20.09 -8.24
N PRO A 156 -12.25 19.69 -8.22
CA PRO A 156 -11.25 20.27 -9.12
C PRO A 156 -11.55 19.96 -10.59
N SER A 157 -11.45 20.96 -11.47
CA SER A 157 -11.71 20.82 -12.91
C SER A 157 -10.58 20.13 -13.69
N HIS A 158 -9.37 20.09 -13.12
CA HIS A 158 -8.18 19.45 -13.68
C HIS A 158 -7.43 18.65 -12.60
N TRP A 159 -6.44 17.87 -13.01
CA TRP A 159 -5.56 17.16 -12.07
C TRP A 159 -4.72 18.16 -11.28
N ASN A 160 -5.13 18.45 -10.04
CA ASN A 160 -4.39 19.26 -9.08
C ASN A 160 -4.25 18.46 -7.76
N PRO A 161 -3.07 17.86 -7.50
CA PRO A 161 -2.85 17.02 -6.32
C PRO A 161 -3.17 17.67 -4.98
N ALA A 162 -2.87 18.96 -4.80
CA ALA A 162 -3.18 19.68 -3.56
C ALA A 162 -4.69 19.84 -3.35
N SER A 163 -5.43 20.25 -4.39
CA SER A 163 -6.88 20.41 -4.32
C SER A 163 -7.60 19.07 -4.16
N LEU A 164 -7.13 18.03 -4.86
CA LEU A 164 -7.67 16.66 -4.75
C LEU A 164 -7.44 16.07 -3.36
N SER A 165 -6.24 16.20 -2.81
CA SER A 165 -5.91 15.77 -1.45
C SER A 165 -6.80 16.49 -0.43
N ARG A 166 -6.91 17.83 -0.53
CA ARG A 166 -7.78 18.63 0.35
C ARG A 166 -9.25 18.21 0.26
N PHE A 167 -9.74 17.90 -0.95
CA PHE A 167 -11.11 17.40 -1.12
C PHE A 167 -11.32 16.08 -0.36
N ILE A 168 -10.42 15.11 -0.54
CA ILE A 168 -10.51 13.79 0.11
C ILE A 168 -10.43 13.93 1.64
N GLN A 169 -9.52 14.76 2.15
CA GLN A 169 -9.38 14.99 3.59
C GLN A 169 -10.63 15.66 4.20
N LYS A 170 -11.22 16.63 3.49
CA LYS A 170 -12.37 17.42 3.95
C LYS A 170 -13.70 16.66 3.85
N TYR A 171 -13.96 16.03 2.71
CA TYR A 171 -15.25 15.39 2.41
C TYR A 171 -15.22 13.87 2.52
N GLY A 172 -14.04 13.24 2.64
CA GLY A 172 -13.91 11.79 2.63
C GLY A 172 -14.00 11.20 1.22
N THR A 173 -14.18 9.88 1.17
CA THR A 173 -14.32 9.11 -0.07
C THR A 173 -15.75 8.67 -0.34
N HIS A 174 -16.51 8.44 0.73
CA HIS A 174 -17.88 7.92 0.72
C HIS A 174 -18.81 8.77 1.58
N ILE A 175 -20.11 8.57 1.43
CA ILE A 175 -21.16 9.22 2.21
C ILE A 175 -21.86 8.16 3.04
N ILE A 176 -22.11 8.47 4.32
CA ILE A 176 -22.89 7.60 5.20
C ILE A 176 -24.37 7.72 4.81
N VAL A 177 -24.96 6.64 4.31
CA VAL A 177 -26.39 6.61 3.91
C VAL A 177 -27.25 5.78 4.86
N GLY A 178 -26.63 4.95 5.69
CA GLY A 178 -27.34 4.22 6.72
C GLY A 178 -26.40 3.67 7.78
N MET A 179 -26.95 3.35 8.94
CA MET A 179 -26.22 2.72 10.03
C MET A 179 -27.13 1.89 10.94
N ALA A 180 -26.56 0.86 11.55
CA ALA A 180 -27.18 0.10 12.63
C ALA A 180 -26.58 0.54 13.97
N VAL A 181 -27.43 0.87 14.94
CA VAL A 181 -27.01 1.29 16.28
C VAL A 181 -27.37 0.21 17.29
N GLY A 182 -26.40 -0.21 18.09
CA GLY A 182 -26.57 -1.25 19.10
C GLY A 182 -25.24 -1.75 19.64
N GLY A 183 -24.95 -3.04 19.51
CA GLY A 183 -23.71 -3.65 20.01
C GLY A 183 -23.23 -4.81 19.15
N GLN A 184 -21.93 -5.05 19.15
CA GLN A 184 -21.31 -6.21 18.49
C GLN A 184 -20.28 -6.88 19.39
N ASP A 185 -20.23 -8.20 19.35
CA ASP A 185 -19.28 -9.05 20.08
C ASP A 185 -18.72 -10.08 19.09
N LEU A 186 -17.43 -9.96 18.78
CA LEU A 186 -16.80 -10.59 17.62
C LEU A 186 -15.52 -11.32 18.00
N ILE A 187 -15.42 -12.58 17.57
CA ILE A 187 -14.21 -13.39 17.64
C ILE A 187 -13.73 -13.61 16.21
N CYS A 188 -12.52 -13.14 15.91
CA CYS A 188 -11.90 -13.18 14.60
C CYS A 188 -10.64 -14.05 14.65
N VAL A 189 -10.38 -14.79 13.58
CA VAL A 189 -9.20 -15.64 13.43
C VAL A 189 -8.50 -15.30 12.13
N ARG A 190 -7.20 -15.02 12.24
CA ARG A 190 -6.28 -14.84 11.11
C ARG A 190 -5.27 -15.99 11.10
N GLN A 191 -5.22 -16.72 9.99
CA GLN A 191 -4.28 -17.81 9.78
C GLN A 191 -3.17 -17.37 8.82
N ARG A 192 -1.91 -17.60 9.21
CA ARG A 192 -0.73 -17.35 8.37
C ARG A 192 -0.44 -18.50 7.39
N PRO A 193 0.26 -18.25 6.27
CA PRO A 193 0.67 -19.27 5.31
C PRO A 193 1.48 -20.42 5.91
N SER A 194 2.21 -20.19 7.01
CA SER A 194 3.00 -21.20 7.71
C SER A 194 2.17 -22.24 8.46
N SER A 195 0.88 -21.98 8.70
CA SER A 195 0.01 -22.86 9.47
C SER A 195 -0.41 -24.10 8.66
N ALA A 196 -0.28 -25.27 9.29
CA ALA A 196 -0.67 -26.57 8.74
C ALA A 196 -2.15 -26.94 8.99
N ILE A 197 -2.88 -26.14 9.77
CA ILE A 197 -4.27 -26.45 10.17
C ILE A 197 -5.19 -26.33 8.94
N PRO A 198 -5.99 -27.35 8.62
CA PRO A 198 -6.93 -27.29 7.50
C PRO A 198 -8.15 -26.41 7.84
N PRO A 199 -8.80 -25.82 6.82
CA PRO A 199 -9.89 -24.86 7.02
C PRO A 199 -11.10 -25.45 7.77
N ALA A 200 -11.41 -26.74 7.59
CA ALA A 200 -12.51 -27.40 8.29
C ALA A 200 -12.27 -27.52 9.81
N GLU A 201 -11.03 -27.78 10.22
CA GLU A 201 -10.65 -27.82 11.63
C GLU A 201 -10.65 -26.41 12.23
N LEU A 202 -10.12 -25.43 11.49
CA LEU A 202 -10.12 -24.03 11.91
C LEU A 202 -11.54 -23.51 12.16
N ARG A 203 -12.47 -23.82 11.24
CA ARG A 203 -13.89 -23.50 11.39
C ARG A 203 -14.47 -24.13 12.65
N GLY A 204 -14.23 -25.42 12.86
CA GLY A 204 -14.71 -26.13 14.05
C GLY A 204 -14.21 -25.51 15.35
N HIS A 205 -12.90 -25.20 15.43
CA HIS A 205 -12.32 -24.55 16.61
C HIS A 205 -12.90 -23.16 16.88
N LEU A 206 -13.16 -22.38 15.83
CA LEU A 206 -13.82 -21.08 15.97
C LEU A 206 -15.27 -21.21 16.43
N GLU A 207 -16.01 -22.18 15.91
CA GLU A 207 -17.39 -22.47 16.33
C GLU A 207 -17.45 -22.90 17.80
N ASP A 208 -16.58 -23.83 18.21
CA ASP A 208 -16.47 -24.30 19.59
C ASP A 208 -16.11 -23.14 20.56
N LEU A 209 -15.17 -22.28 20.15
CA LEU A 209 -14.80 -21.10 20.93
C LEU A 209 -15.96 -20.11 21.04
N GLY A 210 -16.63 -19.80 19.93
CA GLY A 210 -17.80 -18.93 19.92
C GLY A 210 -18.94 -19.48 20.79
N ASP A 211 -19.21 -20.78 20.72
CA ASP A 211 -20.25 -21.42 21.54
C ASP A 211 -19.90 -21.36 23.04
N SER A 212 -18.64 -21.56 23.42
CA SER A 212 -18.18 -21.41 24.81
C SER A 212 -18.31 -19.97 25.31
N VAL A 213 -17.86 -19.00 24.51
CA VAL A 213 -17.85 -17.58 24.89
C VAL A 213 -19.26 -17.02 24.97
N PHE A 214 -20.08 -17.24 23.93
CA PHE A 214 -21.40 -16.63 23.85
C PHE A 214 -22.46 -17.32 24.70
N SER A 215 -22.24 -18.57 25.10
CA SER A 215 -23.11 -19.29 26.04
C SER A 215 -22.68 -19.10 27.51
N ASP A 216 -21.63 -18.31 27.77
CA ASP A 216 -21.01 -18.13 29.10
C ASP A 216 -20.67 -19.47 29.79
N GLN A 217 -20.37 -20.52 29.01
CA GLN A 217 -20.01 -21.83 29.55
C GLN A 217 -18.54 -21.85 29.95
N SER A 218 -18.23 -22.63 31.01
CA SER A 218 -16.84 -22.72 31.51
C SER A 218 -15.88 -23.19 30.41
N PRO A 219 -14.64 -22.65 30.35
CA PRO A 219 -13.65 -22.90 29.29
C PRO A 219 -13.15 -24.36 29.19
N SER A 220 -13.68 -25.27 30.03
CA SER A 220 -13.31 -26.68 30.10
C SER A 220 -13.81 -27.52 28.91
N LEU A 221 -14.69 -26.97 28.05
CA LEU A 221 -15.41 -27.71 27.01
C LEU A 221 -14.78 -27.71 25.61
N LEU A 222 -13.67 -27.00 25.36
CA LEU A 222 -13.05 -26.95 24.02
C LEU A 222 -12.49 -28.31 23.53
N GLN A 223 -12.53 -29.38 24.33
CA GLN A 223 -12.12 -30.71 23.89
C GLN A 223 -13.18 -31.37 23.01
N ARG A 224 -13.08 -31.15 21.69
CA ARG A 224 -13.82 -31.94 20.71
C ARG A 224 -13.47 -33.41 20.86
N LYS A 225 -14.39 -34.22 21.43
CA LYS A 225 -14.30 -35.68 21.41
C LYS A 225 -14.81 -36.21 20.08
N THR A 226 -13.93 -36.33 19.09
CA THR A 226 -14.20 -37.19 17.93
C THR A 226 -13.86 -38.65 18.26
N ARG A 227 -14.47 -39.57 17.50
CA ARG A 227 -14.37 -41.04 17.66
C ARG A 227 -12.95 -41.59 17.45
N ASP A 228 -12.00 -40.75 17.04
CA ASP A 228 -10.65 -41.11 16.61
C ASP A 228 -9.63 -40.08 17.16
N GLY A 229 -9.16 -40.30 18.40
CA GLY A 229 -8.04 -39.57 19.00
C GLY A 229 -8.30 -38.11 19.42
N LYS A 230 -7.62 -37.67 20.50
CA LYS A 230 -7.66 -36.29 21.01
C LYS A 230 -7.02 -35.34 19.98
N GLN A 231 -7.82 -34.60 19.23
CA GLN A 231 -7.31 -33.51 18.40
C GLN A 231 -6.80 -32.40 19.32
N LYS A 232 -5.52 -32.03 19.20
CA LYS A 232 -4.91 -30.99 20.03
C LYS A 232 -5.45 -29.63 19.59
N VAL A 233 -6.37 -29.07 20.36
CA VAL A 233 -6.81 -27.67 20.21
C VAL A 233 -5.58 -26.77 20.30
N PRO A 234 -5.37 -25.84 19.34
CA PRO A 234 -4.26 -24.91 19.42
C PRO A 234 -4.32 -24.09 20.71
N GLU A 235 -3.19 -23.94 21.38
CA GLU A 235 -3.12 -23.32 22.73
C GLU A 235 -3.66 -21.88 22.76
N VAL A 236 -3.64 -21.17 21.63
CA VAL A 236 -4.17 -19.80 21.49
C VAL A 236 -5.65 -19.71 21.84
N PHE A 237 -6.46 -20.71 21.48
CA PHE A 237 -7.90 -20.72 21.79
C PHE A 237 -8.14 -20.84 23.31
N GLY A 238 -7.21 -21.45 24.06
CA GLY A 238 -7.25 -21.47 25.51
C GLY A 238 -6.78 -20.16 26.14
N ARG A 239 -5.71 -19.55 25.59
CA ARG A 239 -5.15 -18.29 26.11
C ARG A 239 -6.13 -17.13 26.02
N ILE A 240 -6.87 -17.00 24.91
CA ILE A 240 -7.83 -15.90 24.73
C ILE A 240 -8.93 -15.87 25.81
N LEU A 241 -9.30 -17.04 26.35
CA LEU A 241 -10.28 -17.17 27.43
C LEU A 241 -9.70 -16.82 28.82
N GLN A 242 -8.38 -16.86 28.96
CA GLN A 242 -7.66 -16.56 30.20
C GLN A 242 -7.16 -15.11 30.26
N SER A 243 -7.15 -14.40 29.12
CA SER A 243 -6.70 -13.02 29.02
C SER A 243 -7.72 -12.05 29.64
N ASN A 244 -7.24 -11.13 30.49
CA ASN A 244 -8.07 -10.15 31.20
C ASN A 244 -8.38 -8.92 30.32
N THR A 245 -9.65 -8.49 30.26
CA THR A 245 -10.16 -7.31 29.52
C THR A 245 -9.94 -5.97 30.21
N MET A 246 -9.28 -5.91 31.37
CA MET A 246 -9.33 -4.77 32.31
C MET A 246 -8.88 -3.41 31.74
N GLN A 247 -8.26 -3.35 30.56
CA GLN A 247 -7.77 -2.09 29.95
C GLN A 247 -7.99 -1.95 28.44
N LEU A 248 -8.50 -2.97 27.72
CA LEU A 248 -8.61 -2.92 26.25
C LEU A 248 -9.98 -3.33 25.74
N THR A 249 -10.41 -2.65 24.67
CA THR A 249 -11.65 -2.94 23.93
C THR A 249 -11.56 -4.15 22.99
N SER A 250 -10.33 -4.65 22.78
CA SER A 250 -10.03 -5.84 22.00
C SER A 250 -8.85 -6.60 22.60
N ILE A 251 -8.92 -7.93 22.65
CA ILE A 251 -7.84 -8.82 23.06
C ILE A 251 -7.31 -9.55 21.83
N THR A 252 -5.99 -9.57 21.64
CA THR A 252 -5.36 -10.30 20.54
C THR A 252 -4.33 -11.29 21.10
N GLU A 253 -4.47 -12.56 20.74
CA GLU A 253 -3.55 -13.63 21.10
C GLU A 253 -2.96 -14.26 19.84
N THR A 254 -1.64 -14.46 19.82
CA THR A 254 -0.94 -15.03 18.64
C THR A 254 -0.15 -16.28 19.01
N SER A 255 -0.24 -17.34 18.20
CA SER A 255 0.71 -18.47 18.17
C SER A 255 1.65 -18.32 16.99
N SER A 256 2.94 -18.27 17.26
CA SER A 256 3.96 -18.54 16.24
C SER A 256 3.98 -20.02 15.83
N LYS A 257 3.73 -20.95 16.76
CA LYS A 257 3.74 -22.40 16.54
C LYS A 257 2.63 -22.87 15.61
N ASP A 258 1.41 -22.41 15.87
CA ASP A 258 0.23 -22.79 15.10
C ASP A 258 -0.05 -21.84 13.91
N GLY A 259 0.67 -20.70 13.86
CA GLY A 259 0.49 -19.68 12.83
C GLY A 259 -0.89 -19.02 12.86
N LEU A 260 -1.47 -18.85 14.05
CA LEU A 260 -2.81 -18.30 14.26
C LEU A 260 -2.75 -17.02 15.10
N THR A 261 -3.54 -16.03 14.73
CA THR A 261 -3.88 -14.86 15.55
C THR A 261 -5.38 -14.87 15.79
N ILE A 262 -5.79 -14.82 17.05
CA ILE A 262 -7.19 -14.73 17.47
C ILE A 262 -7.41 -13.35 18.08
N THR A 263 -8.42 -12.65 17.61
CA THR A 263 -8.79 -11.32 18.10
C THR A 263 -10.24 -11.35 18.58
N TRP A 264 -10.46 -11.03 19.85
CA TRP A 264 -11.78 -10.86 20.44
C TRP A 264 -12.04 -9.37 20.67
N SER A 265 -13.12 -8.83 20.09
CA SER A 265 -13.47 -7.41 20.21
C SER A 265 -14.96 -7.20 20.49
N LYS A 266 -15.28 -6.20 21.31
CA LYS A 266 -16.67 -5.75 21.56
C LYS A 266 -16.82 -4.27 21.21
N ARG A 267 -17.99 -3.87 20.70
CA ARG A 267 -18.39 -2.45 20.54
C ARG A 267 -19.82 -2.27 21.00
N GLY A 268 -20.12 -1.11 21.60
CA GLY A 268 -21.38 -0.87 22.28
C GLY A 268 -21.49 -1.68 23.58
N GLY A 269 -22.34 -1.22 24.50
CA GLY A 269 -22.43 -1.75 25.86
C GLY A 269 -21.18 -1.48 26.71
N ASP A 270 -21.08 -2.16 27.85
CA ASP A 270 -19.89 -2.19 28.67
C ASP A 270 -18.88 -3.22 28.13
N VAL A 271 -17.99 -2.72 27.27
CA VAL A 271 -16.97 -3.49 26.54
C VAL A 271 -16.02 -4.26 27.48
N PHE A 272 -15.90 -3.86 28.75
CA PHE A 272 -14.99 -4.51 29.70
C PHE A 272 -15.56 -5.80 30.30
N LEU A 273 -16.87 -6.04 30.16
CA LEU A 273 -17.51 -7.26 30.63
C LEU A 273 -17.14 -8.46 29.76
N LEU A 274 -16.50 -9.47 30.34
CA LEU A 274 -16.16 -10.72 29.66
C LEU A 274 -17.41 -11.52 29.25
N SER A 275 -18.36 -11.66 30.18
CA SER A 275 -19.58 -12.45 29.97
C SER A 275 -20.48 -11.82 28.89
N HIS A 276 -20.87 -12.63 27.91
CA HIS A 276 -21.72 -12.20 26.81
C HIS A 276 -23.11 -11.80 27.30
N SER A 277 -23.72 -12.59 28.20
CA SER A 277 -25.06 -12.29 28.73
C SER A 277 -25.10 -10.99 29.53
N LYS A 278 -24.09 -10.74 30.36
CA LYS A 278 -23.96 -9.48 31.12
C LYS A 278 -23.73 -8.29 30.19
N TRP A 279 -22.81 -8.43 29.22
CA TRP A 279 -22.57 -7.40 28.21
C TRP A 279 -23.86 -7.06 27.44
N LEU A 280 -24.59 -8.07 26.98
CA LEU A 280 -25.83 -7.93 26.22
C LEU A 280 -26.88 -7.09 26.97
N GLN A 281 -26.99 -7.21 28.30
CA GLN A 281 -27.91 -6.40 29.11
C GLN A 281 -27.54 -4.91 29.13
N THR A 282 -26.25 -4.58 28.92
CA THR A 282 -25.77 -3.19 28.90
C THR A 282 -25.89 -2.51 27.54
N VAL A 283 -26.08 -3.26 26.45
CA VAL A 283 -26.15 -2.73 25.07
C VAL A 283 -27.25 -1.67 24.90
N PRO A 284 -28.49 -1.84 25.41
CA PRO A 284 -29.52 -0.80 25.31
C PRO A 284 -29.18 0.50 26.03
N ALA A 285 -28.39 0.43 27.12
CA ALA A 285 -28.03 1.60 27.92
C ALA A 285 -26.87 2.41 27.31
N LYS A 286 -25.96 1.74 26.58
CA LYS A 286 -24.78 2.37 25.94
C LYS A 286 -24.57 1.87 24.51
N PRO A 287 -25.51 2.06 23.58
CA PRO A 287 -25.34 1.53 22.24
C PRO A 287 -24.31 2.34 21.45
N GLU A 288 -23.77 1.75 20.39
CA GLU A 288 -22.86 2.39 19.44
C GLU A 288 -23.19 1.98 18.00
N ALA A 289 -22.75 2.75 17.01
CA ALA A 289 -22.91 2.40 15.61
C ALA A 289 -21.99 1.22 15.23
N ILE A 290 -22.58 0.09 14.83
CA ILE A 290 -21.87 -1.17 14.59
C ILE A 290 -21.78 -1.54 13.11
N LEU A 291 -22.72 -1.08 12.29
CA LEU A 291 -22.76 -1.31 10.85
C LEU A 291 -23.02 0.01 10.15
N PHE A 292 -22.33 0.23 9.03
CA PHE A 292 -22.47 1.42 8.21
C PHE A 292 -22.75 1.02 6.78
N LYS A 293 -23.62 1.75 6.10
CA LYS A 293 -23.89 1.66 4.67
C LYS A 293 -23.40 2.92 3.99
N PHE A 294 -22.68 2.75 2.89
CA PHE A 294 -22.01 3.84 2.20
C PHE A 294 -22.43 3.94 0.74
N VAL A 295 -22.33 5.16 0.21
CA VAL A 295 -22.38 5.44 -1.24
C VAL A 295 -21.11 6.20 -1.62
N PRO A 296 -20.37 5.82 -2.68
CA PRO A 296 -19.20 6.56 -3.12
C PRO A 296 -19.58 7.99 -3.54
N ILE A 297 -18.85 9.00 -3.07
CA ILE A 297 -19.13 10.41 -3.43
C ILE A 297 -19.12 10.60 -4.96
N THR A 298 -18.23 9.89 -5.64
CA THR A 298 -18.05 9.93 -7.09
C THR A 298 -19.27 9.46 -7.87
N SER A 299 -20.12 8.60 -7.29
CA SER A 299 -21.37 8.15 -7.93
C SER A 299 -22.41 9.26 -8.06
N LEU A 300 -22.32 10.30 -7.23
CA LEU A 300 -23.25 11.44 -7.21
C LEU A 300 -22.70 12.67 -7.97
N LEU A 301 -21.53 12.54 -8.61
CA LEU A 301 -20.85 13.62 -9.34
C LEU A 301 -21.03 13.53 -10.87
N THR A 302 -21.98 12.74 -11.34
CA THR A 302 -22.27 12.58 -12.77
C THR A 302 -22.60 13.92 -13.42
N GLY A 303 -21.94 14.25 -14.52
CA GLY A 303 -22.15 15.51 -15.25
C GLY A 303 -21.30 16.70 -14.76
N ILE A 304 -20.48 16.53 -13.71
CA ILE A 304 -19.58 17.59 -13.24
C ILE A 304 -18.22 17.46 -13.91
N SER A 305 -17.73 18.56 -14.48
CA SER A 305 -16.38 18.65 -15.06
C SER A 305 -15.31 18.34 -14.02
N GLY A 306 -14.39 17.44 -14.35
CA GLY A 306 -13.30 17.04 -13.45
C GLY A 306 -13.63 15.90 -12.47
N SER A 307 -14.88 15.42 -12.45
CA SER A 307 -15.28 14.24 -11.65
C SER A 307 -14.43 12.99 -11.94
N GLY A 308 -13.95 12.82 -13.18
CA GLY A 308 -13.03 11.75 -13.56
C GLY A 308 -11.68 11.81 -12.84
N TYR A 309 -11.12 13.00 -12.65
CA TYR A 309 -9.86 13.18 -11.91
C TYR A 309 -10.04 12.84 -10.43
N LEU A 310 -11.13 13.29 -9.83
CA LEU A 310 -11.45 12.97 -8.44
C LEU A 310 -11.69 11.46 -8.24
N SER A 311 -12.43 10.83 -9.16
CA SER A 311 -12.63 9.38 -9.14
C SER A 311 -11.30 8.63 -9.22
N HIS A 312 -10.41 9.04 -10.13
CA HIS A 312 -9.09 8.45 -10.23
C HIS A 312 -8.25 8.63 -8.95
N ALA A 313 -8.24 9.84 -8.37
CA ALA A 313 -7.51 10.13 -7.13
C ALA A 313 -8.04 9.33 -5.93
N ILE A 314 -9.37 9.22 -5.78
CA ILE A 314 -9.99 8.40 -4.72
C ILE A 314 -9.63 6.92 -4.90
N ASN A 315 -9.67 6.40 -6.13
CA ASN A 315 -9.29 5.02 -6.40
C ASN A 315 -7.82 4.73 -6.06
N LEU A 316 -6.91 5.66 -6.37
CA LEU A 316 -5.51 5.55 -5.97
C LEU A 316 -5.37 5.62 -4.45
N TYR A 317 -6.06 6.55 -3.79
CA TYR A 317 -6.04 6.67 -2.34
C TYR A 317 -6.54 5.40 -1.62
N LEU A 318 -7.70 4.87 -2.03
CA LEU A 318 -8.25 3.64 -1.44
C LEU A 318 -7.35 2.41 -1.71
N ARG A 319 -6.69 2.37 -2.87
CA ARG A 319 -5.81 1.27 -3.25
C ARG A 319 -4.47 1.30 -2.51
N TYR A 320 -3.84 2.46 -2.36
CA TYR A 320 -2.47 2.55 -1.82
C TYR A 320 -2.42 3.05 -0.38
N LYS A 321 -3.49 3.69 0.10
CA LYS A 321 -3.66 4.20 1.47
C LYS A 321 -2.43 4.96 2.00
N PRO A 322 -1.88 5.93 1.24
CA PRO A 322 -0.83 6.80 1.79
C PRO A 322 -1.36 7.56 3.02
N ALA A 323 -0.46 7.97 3.91
CA ALA A 323 -0.85 8.84 5.02
C ALA A 323 -1.52 10.12 4.48
N PRO A 324 -2.50 10.71 5.20
CA PRO A 324 -3.19 11.90 4.74
C PRO A 324 -2.25 13.07 4.42
N GLU A 325 -1.18 13.24 5.21
CA GLU A 325 -0.14 14.26 4.99
C GLU A 325 0.60 14.04 3.67
N ASP A 326 0.84 12.78 3.30
CA ASP A 326 1.60 12.38 2.13
C ASP A 326 0.73 12.27 0.86
N LEU A 327 -0.60 12.34 0.98
CA LEU A 327 -1.52 12.13 -0.14
C LEU A 327 -1.29 13.11 -1.29
N GLN A 328 -1.00 14.38 -0.99
CA GLN A 328 -0.68 15.37 -2.01
C GLN A 328 0.56 14.97 -2.82
N TYR A 329 1.65 14.63 -2.13
CA TYR A 329 2.90 14.21 -2.77
C TYR A 329 2.70 12.90 -3.52
N PHE A 330 2.00 11.94 -2.93
CA PHE A 330 1.66 10.69 -3.58
C PHE A 330 0.95 10.91 -4.92
N LEU A 331 -0.09 11.74 -4.95
CA LEU A 331 -0.85 12.07 -6.17
C LEU A 331 -0.01 12.81 -7.22
N GLU A 332 0.90 13.68 -6.80
CA GLU A 332 1.83 14.38 -7.69
C GLU A 332 2.80 13.42 -8.40
N PHE A 333 3.17 12.33 -7.71
CA PHE A 333 4.07 11.30 -8.23
C PHE A 333 3.36 10.18 -9.00
N GLN A 334 2.02 10.23 -9.15
CA GLN A 334 1.26 9.29 -9.99
C GLN A 334 1.37 9.64 -11.48
N VAL A 335 2.61 9.66 -11.96
CA VAL A 335 2.99 9.93 -13.35
C VAL A 335 3.52 8.64 -13.97
N PRO A 336 3.29 8.38 -15.27
CA PRO A 336 3.87 7.22 -15.94
C PRO A 336 5.39 7.15 -15.78
N THR A 337 5.90 5.94 -15.53
CA THR A 337 7.35 5.71 -15.37
C THR A 337 7.95 5.25 -16.68
N GLN A 338 9.20 5.64 -16.94
CA GLN A 338 9.94 5.27 -18.14
C GLN A 338 11.38 4.91 -17.79
N TRP A 339 11.94 3.96 -18.54
CA TRP A 339 13.36 3.60 -18.45
C TRP A 339 14.17 4.37 -19.48
N ALA A 340 15.29 4.95 -19.05
CA ALA A 340 16.33 5.49 -19.91
C ALA A 340 17.58 4.59 -19.83
N PRO A 341 18.23 4.25 -20.96
CA PRO A 341 17.74 4.45 -22.33
C PRO A 341 16.48 3.61 -22.59
N MET A 342 15.59 4.09 -23.47
CA MET A 342 14.44 3.28 -23.88
C MET A 342 14.91 2.09 -24.71
N PHE A 343 14.22 0.95 -24.62
CA PHE A 343 14.64 -0.27 -25.33
C PHE A 343 14.73 -0.07 -26.85
N ASN A 344 13.86 0.77 -27.42
CA ASN A 344 13.84 1.07 -28.85
C ASN A 344 14.97 2.02 -29.31
N GLU A 345 15.62 2.72 -28.37
CA GLU A 345 16.77 3.59 -28.64
C GLU A 345 18.09 2.82 -28.65
N LEU A 346 18.09 1.58 -28.13
CA LEU A 346 19.24 0.70 -28.27
C LEU A 346 19.41 0.35 -29.74
N PRO A 347 20.58 0.60 -30.36
CA PRO A 347 20.77 0.37 -31.78
C PRO A 347 20.64 -1.13 -32.10
N LEU A 348 19.44 -1.53 -32.56
CA LEU A 348 19.19 -2.84 -33.15
C LEU A 348 19.86 -2.98 -34.54
N GLY A 349 20.28 -1.85 -35.13
CA GLY A 349 20.95 -1.75 -36.42
C GLY A 349 22.45 -2.02 -36.42
N HIS A 350 23.01 -2.22 -37.62
CA HIS A 350 24.44 -2.44 -37.85
C HIS A 350 25.26 -1.16 -37.60
N GLN A 351 25.80 -1.01 -36.39
CA GLN A 351 26.81 0.01 -36.08
C GLN A 351 28.09 -0.26 -36.90
N ARG A 352 28.40 0.59 -37.89
CA ARG A 352 29.55 0.46 -38.80
C ARG A 352 30.91 0.75 -38.14
N LYS A 353 30.94 1.37 -36.96
CA LYS A 353 32.14 1.53 -36.12
C LYS A 353 31.83 1.06 -34.70
N ARG A 354 32.52 0.02 -34.22
CA ARG A 354 32.44 -0.40 -32.81
C ARG A 354 33.17 0.65 -31.96
N PRO A 355 32.50 1.38 -31.05
CA PRO A 355 33.24 2.04 -29.97
C PRO A 355 33.99 0.95 -29.20
N SER A 356 35.28 1.19 -28.92
CA SER A 356 36.12 0.29 -28.13
C SER A 356 35.62 0.27 -26.68
N CYS A 357 34.64 -0.58 -26.37
CA CYS A 357 34.13 -0.74 -25.01
C CYS A 357 35.20 -1.47 -24.16
N PRO A 358 35.61 -0.90 -23.02
CA PRO A 358 36.54 -1.59 -22.12
C PRO A 358 35.91 -2.90 -21.64
N SER A 359 36.73 -3.94 -21.48
CA SER A 359 36.27 -5.27 -21.09
C SER A 359 36.76 -5.66 -19.70
N LEU A 360 35.84 -6.14 -18.86
CA LEU A 360 36.14 -6.84 -17.63
C LEU A 360 36.27 -8.33 -17.90
N GLN A 361 37.21 -8.97 -17.22
CA GLN A 361 37.41 -10.42 -17.30
C GLN A 361 37.83 -10.93 -15.93
N PHE A 362 37.06 -11.87 -15.37
CA PHE A 362 37.22 -12.32 -13.99
C PHE A 362 38.07 -13.60 -13.83
N SER A 363 38.65 -14.11 -14.92
CA SER A 363 39.60 -15.24 -14.93
C SER A 363 40.40 -15.26 -16.25
N PHE A 364 41.56 -15.92 -16.29
CA PHE A 364 42.50 -15.91 -17.44
C PHE A 364 41.86 -16.27 -18.78
N MET A 365 40.96 -17.27 -18.80
CA MET A 365 40.19 -17.69 -19.99
C MET A 365 38.67 -17.50 -19.82
N GLY A 366 38.27 -16.61 -18.92
CA GLY A 366 36.86 -16.36 -18.60
C GLY A 366 36.12 -15.56 -19.66
N PRO A 367 34.77 -15.51 -19.57
CA PRO A 367 33.97 -14.67 -20.45
C PRO A 367 34.29 -13.18 -20.21
N LYS A 368 34.26 -12.39 -21.29
CA LYS A 368 34.50 -10.94 -21.26
C LYS A 368 33.18 -10.18 -21.21
N ILE A 369 33.05 -9.28 -20.24
CA ILE A 369 31.93 -8.34 -20.14
C ILE A 369 32.43 -6.98 -20.62
N HIS A 370 31.83 -6.44 -21.68
CA HIS A 370 32.12 -5.08 -22.12
C HIS A 370 31.32 -4.08 -21.30
N ILE A 371 31.91 -2.96 -20.90
CA ILE A 371 31.17 -1.92 -20.18
C ILE A 371 30.69 -0.86 -21.18
N SER A 372 29.41 -0.51 -21.10
CA SER A 372 28.87 0.67 -21.77
C SER A 372 29.16 1.91 -20.94
N SER A 373 30.08 2.75 -21.42
CA SER A 373 30.38 4.05 -20.80
C SER A 373 29.42 5.16 -21.26
N THR A 374 28.25 4.82 -21.80
CA THR A 374 27.24 5.78 -22.22
C THR A 374 26.63 6.50 -21.01
N GLN A 375 26.62 7.83 -21.03
CA GLN A 375 25.95 8.63 -20.01
C GLN A 375 24.44 8.50 -20.19
N VAL A 376 23.75 8.05 -19.14
CA VAL A 376 22.29 7.98 -19.11
C VAL A 376 21.79 9.14 -18.26
N SER A 377 21.04 10.05 -18.87
CA SER A 377 20.45 11.21 -18.20
C SER A 377 18.95 11.23 -18.43
N SER A 378 18.19 11.60 -17.40
CA SER A 378 16.74 11.76 -17.45
C SER A 378 16.31 13.19 -17.79
N ILE A 379 17.24 14.06 -18.23
CA ILE A 379 16.98 15.47 -18.56
C ILE A 379 16.29 16.17 -17.36
N GLN A 380 16.98 16.17 -16.22
CA GLN A 380 16.53 16.75 -14.94
C GLN A 380 15.30 16.10 -14.28
N LYS A 381 14.69 15.07 -14.89
CA LYS A 381 13.56 14.37 -14.26
C LYS A 381 14.05 13.49 -13.10
N PRO A 382 13.34 13.47 -11.96
CA PRO A 382 13.75 12.67 -10.82
C PRO A 382 13.80 11.18 -11.14
N VAL A 383 14.84 10.52 -10.62
CA VAL A 383 15.02 9.08 -10.72
C VAL A 383 14.37 8.39 -9.53
N ILE A 384 13.58 7.35 -9.82
CA ILE A 384 12.84 6.53 -8.85
C ILE A 384 13.38 5.08 -8.77
N GLY A 385 14.40 4.77 -9.56
CA GLY A 385 15.01 3.45 -9.53
C GLY A 385 16.17 3.28 -10.51
N LEU A 386 16.96 2.25 -10.28
CA LEU A 386 18.14 1.91 -11.08
C LEU A 386 18.20 0.40 -11.29
N ARG A 387 18.72 -0.03 -12.44
CA ARG A 387 19.03 -1.45 -12.68
C ARG A 387 20.30 -1.61 -13.52
N LEU A 388 20.99 -2.72 -13.31
CA LEU A 388 22.05 -3.17 -14.21
C LEU A 388 21.44 -4.02 -15.31
N TYR A 389 21.90 -3.83 -16.54
CA TYR A 389 21.35 -4.52 -17.70
C TYR A 389 22.45 -5.01 -18.64
N LEU A 390 22.21 -6.17 -19.26
CA LEU A 390 23.13 -6.79 -20.22
C LEU A 390 22.62 -6.57 -21.66
N GLU A 391 23.13 -5.53 -22.31
CA GLU A 391 22.78 -5.12 -23.66
C GLU A 391 23.48 -5.93 -24.76
N GLY A 392 22.97 -5.75 -25.98
CA GLY A 392 23.55 -6.26 -27.23
C GLY A 392 23.09 -7.66 -27.59
N LYS A 393 23.29 -8.04 -28.86
CA LYS A 393 22.85 -9.34 -29.40
C LYS A 393 23.41 -10.55 -28.63
N LYS A 394 24.59 -10.37 -28.01
CA LYS A 394 25.29 -11.40 -27.20
C LYS A 394 25.05 -11.25 -25.69
N CYS A 395 24.26 -10.27 -25.24
CA CYS A 395 24.03 -9.94 -23.82
C CYS A 395 25.35 -9.84 -23.02
N ASN A 396 26.38 -9.26 -23.62
CA ASN A 396 27.72 -9.19 -23.06
C ASN A 396 28.21 -7.76 -22.82
N ARG A 397 27.31 -6.78 -22.94
CA ARG A 397 27.59 -5.37 -22.65
C ARG A 397 26.84 -4.96 -21.39
N LEU A 398 27.55 -4.71 -20.30
CA LEU A 398 27.00 -4.21 -19.06
C LEU A 398 26.70 -2.70 -19.18
N ALA A 399 25.45 -2.33 -18.95
CA ALA A 399 24.96 -0.97 -18.93
C ALA A 399 24.17 -0.71 -17.63
N ILE A 400 23.99 0.56 -17.30
CA ILE A 400 23.10 1.01 -16.22
C ILE A 400 21.88 1.66 -16.85
N HIS A 401 20.70 1.30 -16.37
CA HIS A 401 19.44 1.91 -16.77
C HIS A 401 18.84 2.63 -15.59
N VAL A 402 18.16 3.73 -15.88
CA VAL A 402 17.59 4.66 -14.92
C VAL A 402 16.09 4.72 -15.13
N GLN A 403 15.30 4.48 -14.08
CA GLN A 403 13.86 4.67 -14.13
C GLN A 403 13.53 6.09 -13.66
N HIS A 404 12.86 6.86 -14.49
CA HIS A 404 12.45 8.23 -14.18
C HIS A 404 10.97 8.43 -14.46
N LEU A 405 10.40 9.51 -13.93
CA LEU A 405 9.04 9.94 -14.27
C LEU A 405 9.00 10.46 -15.72
N SER A 406 7.90 10.25 -16.43
CA SER A 406 7.74 10.74 -17.81
C SER A 406 7.61 12.26 -17.88
N SER A 407 7.00 12.87 -16.87
CA SER A 407 6.90 14.32 -16.67
C SER A 407 7.47 14.73 -15.32
N LEU A 408 7.91 15.99 -15.21
CA LEU A 408 8.40 16.54 -13.95
C LEU A 408 7.21 16.88 -13.04
N PRO A 409 7.21 16.46 -11.76
CA PRO A 409 6.24 16.90 -10.76
C PRO A 409 6.16 18.42 -10.67
N ASN A 410 4.96 19.00 -10.60
CA ASN A 410 4.78 20.45 -10.51
C ASN A 410 5.47 21.02 -9.26
N ILE A 411 5.43 20.30 -8.14
CA ILE A 411 6.09 20.71 -6.90
C ILE A 411 7.60 20.94 -7.07
N ILE A 412 8.23 20.17 -7.96
CA ILE A 412 9.65 20.31 -8.29
C ILE A 412 9.84 21.43 -9.33
N SER A 413 8.92 21.55 -10.28
CA SER A 413 8.93 22.61 -11.30
C SER A 413 8.84 24.01 -10.69
N PHE A 414 7.95 24.22 -9.70
CA PHE A 414 7.77 25.51 -9.03
C PHE A 414 9.00 25.93 -8.22
N SER A 415 9.65 24.98 -7.55
CA SER A 415 10.92 25.20 -6.84
C SER A 415 12.03 25.68 -7.81
N SER A 416 12.07 25.14 -9.03
CA SER A 416 13.03 25.57 -10.05
C SER A 416 12.68 26.90 -10.73
N ALA A 417 11.41 27.28 -10.82
CA ALA A 417 10.97 28.51 -11.49
C ALA A 417 11.19 29.77 -10.64
N ASN A 418 11.09 29.63 -9.30
CA ASN A 418 11.32 30.73 -8.36
C ASN A 418 12.80 31.00 -8.10
N SER A 419 13.69 30.05 -8.45
CA SER A 419 15.14 30.26 -8.38
C SER A 419 15.64 30.87 -9.70
N THR A 420 16.05 32.13 -9.69
CA THR A 420 16.66 32.83 -10.84
C THR A 420 18.01 32.23 -11.30
N THR A 421 18.51 31.18 -10.62
CA THR A 421 19.74 30.46 -10.97
C THR A 421 19.59 28.95 -10.69
N CYS A 422 19.08 28.18 -11.66
CA CYS A 422 19.14 26.72 -11.59
C CYS A 422 20.62 26.28 -11.65
N ARG A 423 21.16 25.74 -10.55
CA ARG A 423 22.57 25.31 -10.48
C ARG A 423 22.85 24.23 -11.53
N PRO A 424 24.04 24.24 -12.17
CA PRO A 424 24.38 23.21 -13.15
C PRO A 424 24.38 21.83 -12.49
N CYS A 425 23.91 20.81 -13.23
CA CYS A 425 23.95 19.43 -12.74
C CYS A 425 25.41 18.96 -12.63
N GLN A 426 25.73 18.24 -11.55
CA GLN A 426 27.11 17.88 -11.22
C GLN A 426 27.27 16.36 -11.23
N TRP A 427 28.27 15.88 -11.98
CA TRP A 427 28.67 14.48 -11.95
C TRP A 427 29.56 14.22 -10.75
N GLN A 428 29.30 13.13 -10.05
CA GLN A 428 30.19 12.65 -9.03
C GLN A 428 30.35 11.14 -9.12
N GLY A 429 31.59 10.71 -8.98
CA GLY A 429 31.99 9.33 -9.16
C GLY A 429 32.66 8.69 -7.98
N SER A 430 32.50 7.37 -7.89
CA SER A 430 33.36 6.51 -7.07
C SER A 430 34.84 6.59 -7.45
N ASP A 431 35.16 7.12 -8.63
CA ASP A 431 36.49 7.23 -9.19
C ASP A 431 37.20 8.56 -8.91
N GLU A 432 36.51 9.53 -8.32
CA GLU A 432 37.02 10.85 -7.89
C GLU A 432 37.37 10.87 -6.40
N TYR A 433 36.92 9.88 -5.64
CA TYR A 433 37.31 9.71 -4.23
C TYR A 433 38.75 9.22 -4.11
N GLU A 434 39.59 9.98 -3.41
CA GLU A 434 41.01 9.64 -3.16
C GLU A 434 41.18 8.29 -2.44
N LEU A 435 40.20 7.90 -1.61
CA LEU A 435 40.16 6.63 -0.87
C LEU A 435 39.50 5.47 -1.64
N SER A 436 39.17 5.66 -2.92
CA SER A 436 38.49 4.63 -3.74
C SER A 436 39.23 3.28 -3.78
N HIS A 437 40.55 3.30 -3.58
CA HIS A 437 41.41 2.11 -3.49
C HIS A 437 41.09 1.19 -2.29
N GLN A 438 40.51 1.72 -1.20
CA GLN A 438 40.14 0.93 -0.02
C GLN A 438 38.86 0.12 -0.22
N PHE A 439 38.00 0.53 -1.15
CA PHE A 439 36.71 -0.08 -1.45
C PHE A 439 36.76 -0.97 -2.70
N LEU A 440 37.93 -1.51 -3.03
CA LEU A 440 38.11 -2.38 -4.19
C LEU A 440 37.90 -3.84 -3.82
N GLU A 441 36.77 -4.41 -4.25
CA GLU A 441 36.45 -5.80 -3.99
C GLU A 441 36.63 -6.66 -5.25
N PRO A 442 37.35 -7.79 -5.15
CA PRO A 442 37.44 -8.75 -6.23
C PRO A 442 36.16 -9.58 -6.31
N ILE A 443 35.60 -9.77 -7.50
CA ILE A 443 34.33 -10.49 -7.66
C ILE A 443 34.47 -11.98 -7.30
N LYS A 444 35.46 -12.66 -7.88
CA LYS A 444 35.73 -14.09 -7.58
C LYS A 444 37.19 -14.34 -7.22
N TRP A 445 38.10 -13.77 -8.02
CA TRP A 445 39.53 -14.07 -7.94
C TRP A 445 40.32 -12.78 -7.69
N LYS A 446 41.16 -12.77 -6.64
CA LYS A 446 41.92 -11.58 -6.17
C LYS A 446 42.86 -10.95 -7.22
N ARG A 447 43.19 -11.66 -8.30
CA ARG A 447 44.18 -11.23 -9.31
C ARG A 447 43.57 -10.55 -10.55
N TYR A 448 42.25 -10.48 -10.65
CA TYR A 448 41.55 -10.00 -11.85
C TYR A 448 40.70 -8.76 -11.55
N SER A 449 39.76 -8.45 -12.44
CA SER A 449 38.92 -7.25 -12.36
C SER A 449 38.22 -7.09 -11.00
N ASN A 450 38.26 -5.87 -10.47
CA ASN A 450 37.63 -5.47 -9.21
C ASN A 450 36.43 -4.55 -9.45
N VAL A 451 35.57 -4.43 -8.44
CA VAL A 451 34.45 -3.49 -8.40
C VAL A 451 34.71 -2.51 -7.27
N CYS A 452 34.51 -1.22 -7.52
CA CYS A 452 34.56 -0.20 -6.48
C CYS A 452 33.21 -0.15 -5.74
N THR A 453 33.21 -0.53 -4.47
CA THR A 453 32.01 -0.59 -3.61
C THR A 453 31.78 0.69 -2.80
N SER A 454 32.48 1.78 -3.16
CA SER A 454 32.31 3.07 -2.51
C SER A 454 30.93 3.67 -2.79
N VAL A 455 30.38 4.35 -1.79
CA VAL A 455 29.08 5.03 -1.89
C VAL A 455 29.24 6.29 -2.73
N VAL A 456 28.45 6.39 -3.81
CA VAL A 456 28.33 7.61 -4.60
C VAL A 456 27.16 8.41 -4.04
N LYS A 457 27.49 9.46 -3.28
CA LYS A 457 26.58 10.45 -2.68
C LYS A 457 27.01 11.84 -3.13
N HIS A 458 26.13 12.83 -3.02
CA HIS A 458 26.47 14.24 -3.29
C HIS A 458 27.62 14.73 -2.40
N ASP A 459 28.40 15.68 -2.90
CA ASP A 459 29.46 16.33 -2.13
C ASP A 459 28.83 17.36 -1.17
N PRO A 460 29.05 17.24 0.15
CA PRO A 460 28.57 18.24 1.11
C PRO A 460 29.10 19.64 0.84
N ASN A 461 30.24 19.78 0.16
CA ASN A 461 30.84 21.07 -0.17
C ASN A 461 30.01 21.89 -1.17
N TRP A 462 29.13 21.24 -1.95
CA TRP A 462 28.28 21.91 -2.92
C TRP A 462 27.25 22.85 -2.27
N LEU A 463 26.96 22.68 -0.98
CA LEU A 463 26.02 23.51 -0.21
C LEU A 463 26.65 24.76 0.41
N ARG A 464 27.93 25.10 0.13
CA ARG A 464 28.53 26.34 0.64
C ARG A 464 27.87 27.58 -0.01
N GLY A 465 26.99 28.23 0.76
CA GLY A 465 26.19 29.41 0.40
C GLY A 465 24.73 29.19 0.80
N GLU A 466 24.07 30.21 1.38
CA GLU A 466 22.81 30.22 2.18
C GLU A 466 21.56 29.50 1.66
N SER A 467 21.62 28.78 0.54
CA SER A 467 20.47 28.07 -0.04
C SER A 467 20.32 26.67 0.56
N SER A 468 19.32 26.48 1.43
CA SER A 468 18.87 25.15 1.85
C SER A 468 18.33 24.36 0.64
N GLY A 469 18.71 23.09 0.51
CA GLY A 469 18.29 22.25 -0.61
C GLY A 469 18.87 20.85 -0.59
N VAL A 470 18.34 19.98 -1.44
CA VAL A 470 18.71 18.56 -1.54
C VAL A 470 19.17 18.22 -2.95
N PHE A 471 20.21 17.40 -3.07
CA PHE A 471 20.64 16.85 -4.34
C PHE A 471 19.97 15.51 -4.63
N ILE A 472 19.27 15.42 -5.76
CA ILE A 472 18.65 14.20 -6.26
C ILE A 472 19.42 13.66 -7.47
N VAL A 473 19.33 12.36 -7.71
CA VAL A 473 19.95 11.73 -8.88
C VAL A 473 19.05 11.92 -10.11
N THR A 474 19.65 12.35 -11.22
CA THR A 474 19.00 12.55 -12.54
C THR A 474 19.75 11.84 -13.66
N GLY A 475 20.76 11.05 -13.33
CA GLY A 475 21.50 10.29 -14.33
C GLY A 475 22.52 9.36 -13.71
N ALA A 476 23.00 8.41 -14.51
CA ALA A 476 23.98 7.42 -14.09
C ALA A 476 24.90 7.04 -15.26
N GLN A 477 26.12 6.62 -14.93
CA GLN A 477 27.11 6.15 -15.88
C GLN A 477 27.99 5.08 -15.22
N LEU A 478 28.32 4.03 -15.98
CA LEU A 478 29.34 3.06 -15.60
C LEU A 478 30.67 3.41 -16.25
N LEU A 479 31.77 3.23 -15.53
CA LEU A 479 33.12 3.45 -16.04
C LEU A 479 34.04 2.29 -15.72
N SER A 480 34.93 1.98 -16.66
CA SER A 480 36.06 1.09 -16.41
C SER A 480 37.35 1.91 -16.36
N LYS A 481 38.13 1.76 -15.29
CA LYS A 481 39.50 2.30 -15.22
C LYS A 481 40.53 1.17 -15.12
N GLY A 482 41.75 1.45 -15.54
CA GLY A 482 42.88 0.51 -15.48
C GLY A 482 43.05 -0.38 -16.72
N LYS A 483 44.12 -1.18 -16.71
CA LYS A 483 44.44 -2.15 -17.76
C LYS A 483 44.29 -3.56 -17.19
N TRP A 484 43.85 -4.50 -18.03
CA TRP A 484 43.79 -5.92 -17.64
C TRP A 484 45.19 -6.39 -17.21
N PRO A 485 45.32 -7.15 -16.10
CA PRO A 485 44.27 -7.83 -15.33
C PRO A 485 43.61 -6.99 -14.20
N LYS A 486 44.14 -5.82 -13.87
CA LYS A 486 43.64 -4.96 -12.77
C LYS A 486 42.67 -3.87 -13.28
N THR A 487 41.61 -4.26 -13.95
CA THR A 487 40.54 -3.31 -14.34
C THR A 487 39.55 -3.11 -13.19
N VAL A 488 39.14 -1.88 -12.94
CA VAL A 488 38.15 -1.54 -11.91
C VAL A 488 36.88 -1.00 -12.54
N LEU A 489 35.73 -1.51 -12.09
CA LEU A 489 34.41 -0.97 -12.41
C LEU A 489 34.01 0.11 -11.40
N HIS A 490 33.62 1.26 -11.89
CA HIS A 490 33.19 2.43 -11.14
C HIS A 490 31.77 2.85 -11.54
N LEU A 491 31.04 3.41 -10.58
CA LEU A 491 29.76 4.07 -10.77
C LEU A 491 29.93 5.59 -10.68
N ARG A 492 29.25 6.31 -11.56
CA ARG A 492 29.06 7.76 -11.54
C ARG A 492 27.58 8.08 -11.55
N LEU A 493 27.18 9.07 -10.77
CA LEU A 493 25.82 9.59 -10.71
C LEU A 493 25.82 11.08 -11.07
N LEU A 494 24.75 11.51 -11.73
CA LEU A 494 24.48 12.91 -12.02
C LEU A 494 23.50 13.44 -10.97
N PHE A 495 23.89 14.54 -10.31
CA PHE A 495 23.10 15.17 -9.28
C PHE A 495 22.49 16.49 -9.77
N THR A 496 21.24 16.71 -9.41
CA THR A 496 20.51 17.97 -9.64
C THR A 496 20.07 18.53 -8.29
N HIS A 497 20.28 19.83 -8.09
CA HIS A 497 19.93 20.54 -6.87
C HIS A 497 18.45 20.91 -6.87
N LEU A 498 17.72 20.53 -5.81
CA LEU A 498 16.37 20.99 -5.51
C LEU A 498 16.41 21.98 -4.35
N PRO A 499 16.14 23.28 -4.58
CA PRO A 499 16.08 24.26 -3.50
C PRO A 499 14.83 24.04 -2.63
N ASN A 500 14.87 24.55 -1.39
CA ASN A 500 13.74 24.57 -0.46
C ASN A 500 13.14 23.17 -0.22
N CYS A 501 14.01 22.17 -0.11
CA CYS A 501 13.65 20.81 0.21
C CYS A 501 14.55 20.35 1.37
N THR A 502 14.02 19.48 2.23
CA THR A 502 14.81 18.79 3.26
C THR A 502 14.55 17.28 3.17
N ILE A 503 15.50 16.48 3.66
CA ILE A 503 15.36 15.04 3.67
C ILE A 503 14.64 14.63 4.95
N ARG A 504 13.42 14.07 4.82
CA ARG A 504 12.65 13.54 5.94
C ARG A 504 13.14 12.17 6.38
N LYS A 505 13.35 11.28 5.42
CA LYS A 505 13.72 9.88 5.65
C LYS A 505 14.59 9.37 4.54
N THR A 506 15.60 8.56 4.85
CA THR A 506 16.33 7.80 3.83
C THR A 506 16.38 6.32 4.14
N GLU A 507 16.30 5.51 3.09
CA GLU A 507 16.38 4.05 3.18
C GLU A 507 17.24 3.49 2.06
N TRP A 508 18.06 2.50 2.40
CA TRP A 508 18.76 1.70 1.41
C TRP A 508 17.85 0.56 0.97
N ALA A 509 17.72 0.36 -0.34
CA ALA A 509 17.09 -0.81 -0.89
C ALA A 509 18.13 -1.65 -1.65
N VAL A 510 17.96 -2.95 -1.54
CA VAL A 510 18.71 -3.98 -2.27
C VAL A 510 17.76 -4.58 -3.30
N ALA A 511 18.30 -5.11 -4.39
CA ALA A 511 17.50 -5.83 -5.35
C ALA A 511 16.79 -7.00 -4.64
N PRO A 512 15.47 -7.22 -4.89
CA PRO A 512 14.75 -8.28 -4.22
C PRO A 512 15.40 -9.63 -4.56
N GLU A 513 15.71 -10.43 -3.54
CA GLU A 513 16.25 -11.77 -3.75
C GLU A 513 15.27 -12.54 -4.63
N ALA A 514 15.68 -12.87 -5.86
CA ALA A 514 14.89 -13.70 -6.74
C ALA A 514 14.63 -15.02 -6.01
N THR A 515 13.42 -15.17 -5.48
CA THR A 515 12.98 -16.40 -4.84
C THR A 515 13.21 -17.52 -5.85
N ARG A 516 14.15 -18.41 -5.53
CA ARG A 516 14.48 -19.60 -6.32
C ARG A 516 13.26 -20.53 -6.37
N LYS A 517 12.31 -20.22 -7.23
CA LYS A 517 11.31 -21.15 -7.76
C LYS A 517 11.26 -20.99 -9.27
N SER A 518 12.38 -21.28 -9.92
CA SER A 518 12.41 -21.56 -11.35
C SER A 518 11.81 -22.95 -11.59
N ASN A 519 10.48 -23.05 -11.58
CA ASN A 519 9.80 -24.18 -12.23
C ASN A 519 9.94 -23.98 -13.74
N PHE A 520 11.02 -24.53 -14.29
CA PHE A 520 11.47 -24.38 -15.67
C PHE A 520 10.69 -25.26 -16.68
N PHE A 521 9.45 -25.66 -16.38
CA PHE A 521 8.65 -26.44 -17.33
C PHE A 521 7.19 -25.99 -17.33
N MET A 522 6.88 -24.97 -18.14
CA MET A 522 5.58 -24.83 -18.82
C MET A 522 5.67 -23.64 -19.79
N ASN A 523 6.12 -23.93 -21.02
CA ASN A 523 5.72 -23.20 -22.23
C ASN A 523 6.22 -23.97 -23.45
N LEU A 524 5.63 -25.14 -23.67
CA LEU A 524 5.45 -25.67 -25.01
C LEU A 524 3.94 -25.78 -25.22
N SER A 525 3.52 -25.32 -26.41
CA SER A 525 2.19 -25.47 -27.02
C SER A 525 1.18 -24.34 -26.76
N SER A 526 0.99 -23.45 -27.74
CA SER A 526 -0.18 -23.55 -28.64
C SER A 526 -0.23 -22.38 -29.63
N THR A 527 0.00 -22.70 -30.89
CA THR A 527 -0.57 -21.98 -32.03
C THR A 527 -1.80 -22.79 -32.46
N PHE A 528 -2.92 -22.10 -32.71
CA PHE A 528 -4.18 -22.56 -33.32
C PHE A 528 -5.38 -23.03 -32.44
N THR A 529 -6.51 -22.39 -32.78
CA THR A 529 -7.94 -22.80 -32.78
C THR A 529 -8.79 -22.82 -31.49
N PHE A 530 -9.73 -21.85 -31.48
CA PHE A 530 -11.16 -21.87 -31.09
C PHE A 530 -11.75 -23.22 -30.63
N THR A 531 -12.15 -23.30 -29.34
CA THR A 531 -13.43 -23.84 -28.81
C THR A 531 -13.43 -23.72 -27.28
N GLN A 532 -14.61 -23.47 -26.70
CA GLN A 532 -14.86 -23.26 -25.27
C GLN A 532 -14.33 -24.41 -24.39
N ARG A 533 -13.65 -24.08 -23.27
CA ARG A 533 -13.71 -24.83 -22.01
C ARG A 533 -13.24 -23.99 -20.83
N THR A 534 -13.99 -24.14 -19.74
CA THR A 534 -13.88 -23.57 -18.41
C THR A 534 -12.52 -23.84 -17.75
N ILE A 535 -11.90 -22.79 -17.18
CA ILE A 535 -10.72 -22.92 -16.30
C ILE A 535 -11.05 -22.26 -14.96
N THR A 536 -11.22 -23.11 -13.95
CA THR A 536 -11.21 -22.78 -12.53
C THR A 536 -9.76 -22.61 -12.06
N GLY A 537 -9.39 -21.39 -11.68
CA GLY A 537 -8.13 -21.06 -11.01
C GLY A 537 -8.09 -19.55 -10.73
N PRO A 538 -7.64 -19.09 -9.54
CA PRO A 538 -7.69 -17.66 -9.21
C PRO A 538 -6.66 -16.90 -10.06
N PRO A 539 -7.04 -15.78 -10.71
CA PRO A 539 -6.11 -14.98 -11.47
C PRO A 539 -5.14 -14.28 -10.52
N LYS A 540 -3.83 -14.51 -10.68
CA LYS A 540 -2.80 -13.61 -10.15
C LYS A 540 -3.00 -12.24 -10.80
N GLN A 541 -3.50 -11.28 -10.04
CA GLN A 541 -3.60 -9.89 -10.48
C GLN A 541 -2.17 -9.33 -10.63
N LEU A 542 -1.73 -9.15 -11.87
CA LEU A 542 -0.58 -8.30 -12.17
C LEU A 542 -0.90 -6.87 -11.71
N PRO A 543 0.06 -6.16 -11.09
CA PRO A 543 -0.15 -4.76 -10.75
C PRO A 543 -0.42 -3.99 -12.05
N THR A 544 -1.57 -3.32 -12.12
CA THR A 544 -1.96 -2.41 -13.19
C THR A 544 -1.07 -1.16 -13.11
N VAL A 545 0.22 -1.32 -13.42
CA VAL A 545 1.12 -0.21 -13.67
C VAL A 545 0.88 0.18 -15.12
N LEU A 546 0.39 1.40 -15.35
CA LEU A 546 0.23 1.98 -16.68
C LEU A 546 1.62 2.31 -17.26
N ASN A 547 2.43 1.28 -17.51
CA ASN A 547 3.73 1.41 -18.12
C ASN A 547 3.54 1.39 -19.63
N SER A 548 3.72 2.54 -20.29
CA SER A 548 3.71 2.68 -21.76
C SER A 548 4.95 2.08 -22.43
N GLY A 549 5.69 1.20 -21.74
CA GLY A 549 6.84 0.49 -22.27
C GLY A 549 6.41 -0.75 -23.04
N VAL A 550 6.94 -0.92 -24.26
CA VAL A 550 6.72 -2.09 -25.12
C VAL A 550 7.15 -3.42 -24.45
N TYR A 551 7.90 -3.34 -23.33
CA TYR A 551 8.15 -4.46 -22.41
C TYR A 551 8.27 -3.94 -20.96
N PRO A 552 7.26 -4.11 -20.08
CA PRO A 552 7.32 -3.63 -18.70
C PRO A 552 8.42 -4.33 -17.88
N ASP A 553 8.67 -5.63 -18.14
CA ASP A 553 9.74 -6.41 -17.51
C ASP A 553 11.07 -6.39 -18.31
N GLY A 554 11.17 -5.50 -19.31
CA GLY A 554 12.19 -5.60 -20.36
C GLY A 554 11.93 -6.76 -21.34
N PRO A 555 12.62 -6.80 -22.48
CA PRO A 555 12.45 -7.88 -23.46
C PRO A 555 12.84 -9.24 -22.85
N PRO A 556 12.26 -10.35 -23.33
CA PRO A 556 12.59 -11.68 -22.83
C PRO A 556 14.09 -11.96 -22.94
N VAL A 557 14.69 -12.29 -21.79
CA VAL A 557 16.11 -12.59 -21.64
C VAL A 557 16.46 -13.82 -22.50
N ARG A 558 17.36 -13.65 -23.47
CA ARG A 558 17.80 -14.76 -24.35
C ARG A 558 18.65 -15.76 -23.57
N VAL A 559 18.46 -17.05 -23.85
CA VAL A 559 19.12 -18.22 -23.22
C VAL A 559 20.66 -18.14 -23.19
N SER A 560 21.30 -17.37 -24.07
CA SER A 560 22.77 -17.18 -24.08
C SER A 560 23.32 -16.31 -22.93
N SER A 561 22.47 -15.57 -22.20
CA SER A 561 22.86 -14.71 -21.07
C SER A 561 23.21 -15.50 -19.80
N ALA A 562 22.84 -16.78 -19.72
CA ALA A 562 22.99 -17.61 -18.51
C ALA A 562 24.44 -17.73 -17.99
N LYS A 563 25.44 -17.59 -18.86
CA LYS A 563 26.86 -17.61 -18.45
C LYS A 563 27.31 -16.31 -17.78
N LEU A 564 26.73 -15.17 -18.17
CA LEU A 564 27.11 -13.83 -17.68
C LEU A 564 26.25 -13.37 -16.50
N LEU A 565 25.00 -13.83 -16.39
CA LEU A 565 24.15 -13.66 -15.20
C LEU A 565 24.74 -14.31 -13.93
N LYS A 566 25.77 -15.15 -14.07
CA LYS A 566 26.58 -15.65 -12.95
C LYS A 566 27.49 -14.58 -12.32
N TYR A 567 27.67 -13.44 -12.98
CA TYR A 567 28.55 -12.35 -12.55
C TYR A 567 27.81 -11.03 -12.35
N VAL A 568 26.56 -10.89 -12.80
CA VAL A 568 25.79 -9.64 -12.71
C VAL A 568 24.41 -9.97 -12.20
N ASP A 569 23.96 -9.23 -11.19
CA ASP A 569 22.57 -9.18 -10.79
C ASP A 569 21.84 -8.11 -11.62
N THR A 570 20.80 -8.53 -12.34
CA THR A 570 19.99 -7.67 -13.21
C THR A 570 18.64 -7.34 -12.60
N ALA A 571 18.42 -7.68 -11.33
CA ALA A 571 17.19 -7.34 -10.63
C ALA A 571 17.05 -5.81 -10.48
N GLU A 572 15.81 -5.34 -10.54
CA GLU A 572 15.47 -3.93 -10.53
C GLU A 572 15.43 -3.42 -9.09
N VAL A 573 16.07 -2.28 -8.83
CA VAL A 573 16.00 -1.61 -7.53
C VAL A 573 15.17 -0.34 -7.71
N VAL A 574 13.87 -0.49 -7.50
CA VAL A 574 12.86 0.55 -7.76
C VAL A 574 12.00 0.74 -6.51
N ARG A 575 11.52 1.96 -6.31
CA ARG A 575 10.42 2.23 -5.37
C ARG A 575 9.30 2.94 -6.08
N GLY A 576 8.07 2.49 -5.88
CA GLY A 576 6.90 2.98 -6.58
C GLY A 576 5.69 3.20 -5.67
N PRO A 577 4.48 3.32 -6.25
CA PRO A 577 3.25 3.55 -5.50
C PRO A 577 2.92 2.48 -4.45
N GLN A 578 3.41 1.25 -4.66
CA GLN A 578 3.24 0.13 -3.70
C GLN A 578 4.08 0.31 -2.43
N ASP A 579 5.17 1.08 -2.50
CA ASP A 579 6.10 1.31 -1.40
C ASP A 579 5.69 2.59 -0.67
N ALA A 580 4.85 2.48 0.36
CA ALA A 580 4.39 3.62 1.14
C ALA A 580 5.58 4.51 1.60
N PRO A 581 5.52 5.85 1.44
CA PRO A 581 4.38 6.67 1.00
C PRO A 581 4.27 6.93 -0.53
N GLY A 582 5.05 6.21 -1.35
CA GLY A 582 4.89 6.17 -2.82
C GLY A 582 5.53 7.31 -3.63
N HIS A 583 6.31 8.19 -3.00
CA HIS A 583 6.99 9.32 -3.64
C HIS A 583 8.51 9.34 -3.36
N TRP A 584 9.15 8.18 -3.55
CA TRP A 584 10.56 7.99 -3.25
C TRP A 584 11.49 8.49 -4.37
N LEU A 585 12.59 9.14 -3.99
CA LEU A 585 13.61 9.65 -4.91
C LEU A 585 14.99 9.07 -4.64
N VAL A 586 15.78 8.82 -5.68
CA VAL A 586 17.15 8.33 -5.54
C VAL A 586 18.09 9.49 -5.17
N THR A 587 18.88 9.31 -4.11
CA THR A 587 19.86 10.30 -3.62
C THR A 587 21.28 9.79 -3.53
N ALA A 588 21.49 8.47 -3.60
CA ALA A 588 22.81 7.85 -3.68
C ALA A 588 22.69 6.43 -4.23
N ALA A 589 23.79 5.86 -4.71
CA ALA A 589 23.87 4.45 -5.05
C ALA A 589 25.31 3.94 -4.88
N LYS A 590 25.47 2.62 -4.79
CA LYS A 590 26.77 1.94 -4.79
C LYS A 590 26.69 0.62 -5.51
N LEU A 591 27.80 0.21 -6.11
CA LEU A 591 27.97 -1.16 -6.58
C LEU A 591 28.33 -2.06 -5.39
N VAL A 592 27.90 -3.31 -5.43
CA VAL A 592 28.20 -4.30 -4.38
C VAL A 592 28.62 -5.62 -5.00
N ASN A 593 29.40 -6.39 -4.25
CA ASN A 593 29.71 -7.77 -4.60
C ASN A 593 28.97 -8.74 -3.68
N GLU A 594 27.83 -9.26 -4.14
CA GLU A 594 27.02 -10.20 -3.38
C GLU A 594 27.19 -11.62 -3.94
N GLY A 595 27.85 -12.50 -3.19
CA GLY A 595 28.05 -13.90 -3.59
C GLY A 595 28.84 -14.07 -4.90
N GLY A 596 29.71 -13.12 -5.24
CA GLY A 596 30.49 -13.13 -6.48
C GLY A 596 29.73 -12.63 -7.71
N LYS A 597 28.69 -11.80 -7.51
CA LYS A 597 27.96 -11.06 -8.54
C LYS A 597 28.02 -9.56 -8.29
N ILE A 598 28.08 -8.78 -9.37
CA ILE A 598 27.91 -7.33 -9.35
C ILE A 598 26.44 -7.03 -9.12
N GLY A 599 26.12 -6.50 -7.94
CA GLY A 599 24.81 -5.99 -7.59
C GLY A 599 24.80 -4.46 -7.47
N LEU A 600 23.62 -3.93 -7.19
CA LEU A 600 23.39 -2.50 -7.00
C LEU A 600 22.60 -2.28 -5.71
N HIS A 601 23.10 -1.37 -4.86
CA HIS A 601 22.33 -0.84 -3.72
C HIS A 601 21.99 0.62 -4.01
N VAL A 602 20.72 0.98 -3.80
CA VAL A 602 20.21 2.32 -4.09
C VAL A 602 19.67 2.92 -2.81
N LYS A 603 20.04 4.18 -2.55
CA LYS A 603 19.53 4.96 -1.43
C LYS A 603 18.38 5.84 -1.90
N PHE A 604 17.22 5.58 -1.33
CA PHE A 604 16.00 6.36 -1.53
C PHE A 604 15.86 7.38 -0.42
N ALA A 605 15.26 8.53 -0.74
CA ALA A 605 14.90 9.57 0.21
C ALA A 605 13.46 10.02 -0.03
N LEU A 606 12.80 10.36 1.07
CA LEU A 606 11.58 11.17 1.09
C LEU A 606 11.97 12.61 1.36
N LEU A 607 11.38 13.52 0.59
CA LEU A 607 11.64 14.94 0.70
C LEU A 607 10.44 15.64 1.33
N ASP A 608 10.72 16.54 2.27
CA ASP A 608 9.76 17.55 2.68
C ASP A 608 9.97 18.79 1.82
N TYR A 609 8.89 19.27 1.22
CA TYR A 609 8.90 20.44 0.35
C TYR A 609 8.40 21.63 1.17
N SER A 610 9.27 22.60 1.46
CA SER A 610 8.83 23.84 2.08
C SER A 610 8.10 24.69 1.03
N GLN A 611 6.77 24.63 1.07
CA GLN A 611 5.95 25.64 0.40
C GLN A 611 6.12 26.93 1.20
N GLU A 612 6.83 27.91 0.65
CA GLU A 612 6.64 29.29 1.11
C GLU A 612 5.17 29.63 0.86
N LEU A 613 4.46 29.92 1.97
CA LEU A 613 3.05 30.28 2.03
C LEU A 613 2.71 31.52 1.21
#